data_AF-F1YIR2-F1
#
_entry.id   AF-F1YIR2-F1
#
_cell.length_a   1.000
_cell.length_b   1.000
_cell.length_c   1.000
_cell.angle_alpha   90.00
_cell.angle_beta   90.00
_cell.angle_gamma   90.00
#
_symmetry.space_group_name_H-M   'P 1'
#
loop_
_entity.id
_entity.type
_entity.pdbx_description
1 polymer ?
#
loop_
_entity_poly.entity_id
_entity_poly.type
_entity_poly.pdbx_seq_one_letter_code
_entity_poly.pdbx_strand_id
1 'polypeptide(L)'
;MARARHCLDHADGASANPGESWGRAQMIEAALPIPRLQSRYDLPGGKHAICDYDWDGRVVGEFDGFGKYRRELLGPGQDPEDAVIAEKLREDGLRALGLGVIRWTWWHLTHGHLVPLLIQRLPRHGIAL
;
A
#
# COMPACT_ATOMS: atom_id res chain seq x y z
N MET A 1 28.76 -10.70 8.16
CA MET A 1 28.68 -10.79 6.68
C MET A 1 27.85 -12.02 6.27
N ALA A 2 26.54 -12.05 6.54
CA ALA A 2 25.69 -13.20 6.19
C ALA A 2 24.17 -12.86 6.24
N ARG A 3 23.71 -11.84 5.50
CA ARG A 3 22.27 -11.51 5.42
C ARG A 3 21.72 -11.30 4.01
N ALA A 4 22.56 -11.22 2.98
CA ALA A 4 22.13 -10.89 1.62
C ALA A 4 21.71 -12.11 0.76
N ARG A 5 21.97 -13.35 1.21
CA ARG A 5 21.81 -14.54 0.35
C ARG A 5 20.51 -15.33 0.57
N HIS A 6 19.69 -14.96 1.55
CA HIS A 6 18.37 -15.56 1.77
C HIS A 6 17.22 -14.75 1.12
N CYS A 7 17.49 -13.53 0.64
CA CYS A 7 16.46 -12.65 0.08
C CYS A 7 16.02 -13.03 -1.34
N LEU A 8 16.68 -13.99 -1.99
CA LEU A 8 16.40 -14.37 -3.38
C LEU A 8 15.31 -15.44 -3.50
N ASP A 9 15.01 -16.20 -2.44
CA ASP A 9 14.00 -17.28 -2.48
C ASP A 9 12.56 -16.77 -2.25
N HIS A 10 12.40 -15.51 -1.85
CA HIS A 10 11.09 -14.88 -1.59
C HIS A 10 10.80 -13.69 -2.50
N ALA A 11 11.58 -13.51 -3.57
CA ALA A 11 11.32 -12.50 -4.58
C ALA A 11 10.10 -12.90 -5.42
N ASP A 12 8.94 -12.41 -5.04
CA ASP A 12 7.72 -12.49 -5.85
C ASP A 12 7.71 -11.29 -6.82
N GLY A 13 7.72 -11.57 -8.12
CA GLY A 13 7.72 -10.57 -9.18
C GLY A 13 6.45 -9.72 -9.29
N ALA A 14 5.44 -9.98 -8.44
CA ALA A 14 4.22 -9.19 -8.36
C ALA A 14 4.31 -7.96 -7.43
N SER A 15 5.37 -7.81 -6.61
CA SER A 15 5.57 -6.59 -5.83
C SER A 15 6.21 -5.51 -6.70
N ALA A 16 5.60 -4.33 -6.81
CA ALA A 16 6.13 -3.25 -7.62
C ALA A 16 7.43 -2.65 -7.03
N ASN A 17 7.73 -2.93 -5.76
CA ASN A 17 8.87 -2.39 -5.01
C ASN A 17 9.31 -3.34 -3.85
N PRO A 18 10.63 -3.45 -3.54
CA PRO A 18 11.14 -4.22 -2.38
C PRO A 18 10.45 -3.95 -1.03
N GLY A 19 10.00 -2.72 -0.78
CA GLY A 19 9.30 -2.38 0.46
C GLY A 19 7.88 -2.98 0.53
N GLU A 20 7.22 -3.22 -0.61
CA GLU A 20 5.95 -3.95 -0.63
C GLU A 20 6.17 -5.42 -0.25
N SER A 21 7.17 -6.05 -0.87
CA SER A 21 7.58 -7.40 -0.51
C SER A 21 7.94 -7.52 0.98
N TRP A 22 8.69 -6.56 1.52
CA TRP A 22 9.05 -6.58 2.94
C TRP A 22 7.85 -6.36 3.87
N GLY A 23 6.93 -5.46 3.52
CA GLY A 23 5.69 -5.29 4.24
C GLY A 23 4.89 -6.59 4.32
N ARG A 24 4.72 -7.27 3.18
CA ARG A 24 4.05 -8.58 3.12
C ARG A 24 4.78 -9.65 3.93
N ALA A 25 6.12 -9.69 3.88
CA ALA A 25 6.90 -10.63 4.69
C ALA A 25 6.64 -10.45 6.19
N GLN A 26 6.61 -9.21 6.69
CA GLN A 26 6.27 -8.94 8.10
C GLN A 26 4.84 -9.39 8.46
N MET A 27 3.87 -9.29 7.53
CA MET A 27 2.52 -9.79 7.74
C MET A 27 2.51 -11.33 7.86
N ILE A 28 3.23 -12.02 6.98
CA ILE A 28 3.36 -13.49 7.00
C ILE A 28 3.99 -13.97 8.31
N GLU A 29 5.10 -13.36 8.72
CA GLU A 29 5.80 -13.71 9.96
C GLU A 29 4.92 -13.50 11.20
N ALA A 30 4.06 -12.48 11.18
CA ALA A 30 3.10 -12.20 12.24
C ALA A 30 1.79 -13.00 12.15
N ALA A 31 1.68 -13.94 11.20
CA ALA A 31 0.47 -14.72 10.92
C ALA A 31 -0.79 -13.86 10.70
N LEU A 32 -0.61 -12.66 10.14
CA LEU A 32 -1.73 -11.78 9.78
C LEU A 32 -2.45 -12.26 8.52
N PRO A 33 -3.70 -11.83 8.30
CA PRO A 33 -4.41 -12.04 7.04
C PRO A 33 -3.59 -11.55 5.86
N ILE A 34 -3.37 -12.44 4.89
CA ILE A 34 -2.54 -12.14 3.73
C ILE A 34 -3.39 -11.43 2.67
N PRO A 35 -3.06 -10.18 2.32
CA PRO A 35 -3.79 -9.45 1.30
C PRO A 35 -3.56 -10.02 -0.11
N ARG A 36 -4.54 -9.80 -0.99
CA ARG A 36 -4.34 -9.86 -2.44
C ARG A 36 -3.52 -8.63 -2.86
N LEU A 37 -2.57 -8.83 -3.77
CA LEU A 37 -1.70 -7.75 -4.24
C LEU A 37 -2.23 -7.09 -5.51
N GLN A 38 -1.87 -5.83 -5.72
CA GLN A 38 -2.07 -5.09 -6.98
C GLN A 38 -3.53 -5.14 -7.47
N SER A 39 -4.48 -4.90 -6.55
CA SER A 39 -5.91 -5.00 -6.84
C SER A 39 -6.41 -3.75 -7.55
N ARG A 40 -7.07 -3.93 -8.69
CA ARG A 40 -7.64 -2.84 -9.49
C ARG A 40 -9.06 -2.51 -9.03
N TYR A 41 -9.32 -1.21 -8.89
CA TYR A 41 -10.64 -0.64 -8.60
C TYR A 41 -11.01 0.40 -9.64
N ASP A 42 -12.19 0.28 -10.23
CA ASP A 42 -12.74 1.32 -11.09
C ASP A 42 -13.40 2.40 -10.21
N LEU A 43 -12.94 3.63 -10.36
CA LEU A 43 -13.34 4.78 -9.57
C LEU A 43 -14.46 5.58 -10.27
N PRO A 44 -15.21 6.40 -9.52
CA PRO A 44 -16.14 7.36 -10.12
C PRO A 44 -15.47 8.22 -11.20
N GLY A 45 -16.20 8.49 -12.28
CA GLY A 45 -15.69 9.29 -13.40
C GLY A 45 -14.80 8.54 -14.40
N GLY A 46 -14.85 7.19 -14.41
CA GLY A 46 -14.18 6.36 -15.42
C GLY A 46 -12.67 6.21 -15.22
N LYS A 47 -12.16 6.62 -14.07
CA LYS A 47 -10.76 6.41 -13.66
C LYS A 47 -10.62 5.03 -13.02
N HIS A 48 -9.39 4.58 -12.81
CA HIS A 48 -9.11 3.39 -12.00
C HIS A 48 -7.91 3.64 -11.08
N ALA A 49 -7.86 2.90 -9.97
CA ALA A 49 -6.73 2.81 -9.07
C ALA A 49 -6.24 1.37 -8.99
N ILE A 50 -4.94 1.20 -8.75
CA ILE A 50 -4.34 -0.07 -8.38
C ILE A 50 -3.84 0.12 -6.95
N CYS A 51 -4.30 -0.73 -6.04
CA CYS A 51 -3.88 -0.69 -4.64
C CYS A 51 -2.88 -1.81 -4.38
N ASP A 52 -1.84 -1.52 -3.60
CA ASP A 52 -0.76 -2.49 -3.34
C ASP A 52 -1.27 -3.75 -2.62
N TYR A 53 -2.18 -3.55 -1.66
CA TYR A 53 -2.74 -4.60 -0.82
C TYR A 53 -4.27 -4.48 -0.72
N ASP A 54 -4.93 -5.61 -0.66
CA ASP A 54 -6.38 -5.70 -0.56
C ASP A 54 -6.79 -6.85 0.35
N TRP A 55 -7.56 -6.52 1.38
CA TRP A 55 -8.23 -7.48 2.24
C TRP A 55 -9.73 -7.49 1.92
N ASP A 56 -10.16 -8.56 1.25
CA ASP A 56 -11.54 -8.93 0.95
C ASP A 56 -12.40 -7.87 0.26
N GLY A 57 -11.79 -6.88 -0.41
CA GLY A 57 -12.52 -5.76 -1.00
C GLY A 57 -13.17 -4.85 0.04
N ARG A 58 -12.65 -4.85 1.28
CA ARG A 58 -13.16 -4.03 2.40
C ARG A 58 -12.17 -2.97 2.84
N VAL A 59 -10.89 -3.31 2.81
CA VAL A 59 -9.81 -2.39 3.16
C VAL A 59 -8.65 -2.62 2.22
N VAL A 60 -8.08 -1.52 1.72
CA VAL A 60 -6.88 -1.52 0.89
C VAL A 60 -5.71 -0.91 1.65
N GLY A 61 -4.53 -1.44 1.39
CA GLY A 61 -3.27 -0.96 1.91
C GLY A 61 -2.45 -0.34 0.80
N GLU A 62 -1.80 0.77 1.10
CA GLU A 62 -0.85 1.42 0.19
C GLU A 62 0.48 1.59 0.91
N PHE A 63 1.53 1.01 0.33
CA PHE A 63 2.89 1.25 0.79
C PHE A 63 3.46 2.41 -0.01
N ASP A 64 3.36 3.60 0.57
CA ASP A 64 3.88 4.77 -0.11
C ASP A 64 4.57 5.73 0.86
N GLY A 65 5.83 5.97 0.53
CA GLY A 65 6.59 7.06 1.12
C GLY A 65 6.12 8.33 0.44
N PHE A 66 5.56 9.25 1.22
CA PHE A 66 5.37 10.69 0.95
C PHE A 66 6.52 11.41 0.16
N GLY A 67 7.61 10.74 -0.21
CA GLY A 67 8.83 11.29 -0.81
C GLY A 67 9.02 11.13 -2.32
N LYS A 68 8.22 10.36 -3.09
CA LYS A 68 8.47 10.24 -4.56
C LYS A 68 7.73 11.28 -5.43
N TYR A 69 6.78 12.04 -4.90
CA TYR A 69 5.89 12.87 -5.73
C TYR A 69 6.01 14.37 -5.48
N ARG A 70 7.21 14.94 -5.61
CA ARG A 70 7.29 16.40 -5.85
C ARG A 70 8.12 16.83 -7.06
N ARG A 71 8.83 15.94 -7.73
CA ARG A 71 9.68 16.36 -8.87
C ARG A 71 9.80 15.35 -10.01
N GLU A 72 9.70 14.06 -9.71
CA GLU A 72 10.00 12.99 -10.68
C GLU A 72 8.78 12.51 -11.47
N LEU A 73 7.56 12.78 -10.98
CA LEU A 73 6.29 12.43 -11.65
C LEU A 73 5.55 13.64 -12.23
N LEU A 74 6.16 14.82 -12.13
CA LEU A 74 5.67 16.00 -12.83
C LEU A 74 6.26 15.97 -14.23
N GLY A 75 5.39 15.84 -15.24
CA GLY A 75 5.76 16.22 -16.59
C GLY A 75 6.19 17.70 -16.63
N PRO A 76 6.94 18.12 -17.67
CA PRO A 76 7.35 19.51 -17.80
C PRO A 76 6.13 20.45 -17.69
N GLY A 77 6.08 21.28 -16.64
CA GLY A 77 5.00 22.25 -16.41
C GLY A 77 3.84 21.79 -15.52
N GLN A 78 3.88 20.60 -14.92
CA GLN A 78 2.88 20.21 -13.91
C GLN A 78 3.24 20.77 -12.52
N ASP A 79 2.24 21.26 -11.80
CA ASP A 79 2.42 21.78 -10.44
C ASP A 79 2.45 20.60 -9.44
N PRO A 80 3.39 20.57 -8.47
CA PRO A 80 3.31 19.68 -7.31
C PRO A 80 1.92 19.60 -6.65
N GLU A 81 1.15 20.68 -6.68
CA GLU A 81 -0.21 20.73 -6.13
C GLU A 81 -1.18 19.80 -6.88
N ASP A 82 -1.05 19.66 -8.20
CA ASP A 82 -1.90 18.79 -9.02
C ASP A 82 -1.75 17.32 -8.65
N ALA A 83 -0.52 16.89 -8.33
CA ALA A 83 -0.23 15.52 -7.91
C ALA A 83 -0.89 15.19 -6.56
N VAL A 84 -0.87 16.14 -5.62
CA VAL A 84 -1.53 16.00 -4.31
C VAL A 84 -3.05 15.94 -4.48
N ILE A 85 -3.61 16.79 -5.35
CA ILE A 85 -5.04 16.78 -5.65
C ILE A 85 -5.44 15.45 -6.30
N ALA A 86 -4.67 14.96 -7.28
CA ALA A 86 -4.94 13.70 -7.95
C ALA A 86 -4.93 12.52 -6.97
N GLU A 87 -3.96 12.50 -6.04
CA GLU A 87 -3.88 11.47 -5.01
C GLU A 87 -5.06 11.54 -4.03
N LYS A 88 -5.47 12.75 -3.63
CA LYS A 88 -6.65 12.94 -2.79
C LYS A 88 -7.93 12.47 -3.47
N LEU A 89 -8.13 12.83 -4.75
CA LEU A 89 -9.30 12.38 -5.53
C LEU A 89 -9.32 10.86 -5.71
N ARG A 90 -8.15 10.23 -5.82
CA ARG A 90 -8.02 8.77 -5.90
C ARG A 90 -8.46 8.12 -4.58
N GLU A 91 -7.98 8.62 -3.45
CA GLU A 91 -8.39 8.12 -2.14
C GLU A 91 -9.89 8.35 -1.89
N ASP A 92 -10.41 9.53 -2.21
CA ASP A 92 -11.85 9.84 -2.10
C ASP A 92 -12.68 8.90 -2.97
N GLY A 93 -12.20 8.57 -4.18
CA GLY A 93 -12.82 7.59 -5.06
C GLY A 93 -12.88 6.18 -4.45
N LEU A 94 -11.78 5.71 -3.85
CA LEU A 94 -11.74 4.42 -3.16
C LEU A 94 -12.70 4.41 -1.95
N ARG A 95 -12.73 5.50 -1.17
CA ARG A 95 -13.65 5.66 -0.05
C ARG A 95 -15.11 5.70 -0.49
N ALA A 96 -15.41 6.29 -1.64
CA ALA A 96 -16.76 6.28 -2.23
C ALA A 96 -17.24 4.88 -2.61
N LEU A 97 -16.32 3.93 -2.87
CA LEU A 97 -16.64 2.51 -3.04
C LEU A 97 -16.87 1.77 -1.70
N GLY A 98 -16.77 2.47 -0.57
CA GLY A 98 -16.90 1.89 0.77
C GLY A 98 -15.62 1.27 1.33
N LEU A 99 -14.48 1.46 0.65
CA LEU A 99 -13.20 0.89 1.08
C LEU A 99 -12.58 1.68 2.24
N GLY A 100 -12.08 0.95 3.24
CA GLY A 100 -11.06 1.47 4.14
C GLY A 100 -9.72 1.65 3.41
N VAL A 101 -8.95 2.66 3.79
CA VAL A 101 -7.60 2.88 3.25
C VAL A 101 -6.62 2.98 4.41
N ILE A 102 -5.60 2.12 4.41
CA ILE A 102 -4.48 2.13 5.37
C ILE A 102 -3.21 2.44 4.60
N ARG A 103 -2.42 3.41 5.09
CA ARG A 103 -1.12 3.74 4.50
C ARG A 103 -0.01 3.52 5.49
N TRP A 104 1.13 3.07 4.99
CA TRP A 104 2.35 3.01 5.76
C TRP A 104 3.56 3.34 4.89
N THR A 105 4.66 3.63 5.55
CA THR A 105 5.89 4.14 4.94
C THR A 105 7.06 3.29 5.38
N TRP A 106 8.25 3.55 4.82
CA TRP A 106 9.50 2.97 5.29
C TRP A 106 9.69 3.08 6.80
N TRP A 107 9.27 4.17 7.43
CA TRP A 107 9.36 4.34 8.88
C TRP A 107 8.62 3.23 9.63
N HIS A 108 7.43 2.85 9.17
CA HIS A 108 6.65 1.79 9.81
C HIS A 108 7.32 0.42 9.66
N LEU A 109 7.92 0.16 8.49
CA LEU A 109 8.62 -1.09 8.23
C LEU A 109 9.91 -1.20 9.06
N THR A 110 10.71 -0.13 9.11
CA THR A 110 12.02 -0.14 9.76
C THR A 110 11.97 -0.05 11.28
N HIS A 111 10.85 0.41 11.84
CA HIS A 111 10.65 0.54 13.28
C HIS A 111 9.67 -0.50 13.85
N GLY A 112 9.25 -1.49 13.05
CA GLY A 112 8.36 -2.57 13.52
C GLY A 112 6.94 -2.10 13.86
N HIS A 113 6.46 -1.03 13.23
CA HIS A 113 5.13 -0.46 13.48
C HIS A 113 4.07 -0.90 12.46
N LEU A 114 4.44 -1.61 11.39
CA LEU A 114 3.47 -2.14 10.43
C LEU A 114 2.50 -3.13 11.08
N VAL A 115 3.01 -4.17 11.75
CA VAL A 115 2.17 -5.21 12.35
C VAL A 115 1.21 -4.63 13.40
N PRO A 116 1.66 -3.80 14.38
CA PRO A 116 0.74 -3.13 15.30
C PRO A 116 -0.33 -2.27 14.62
N LEU A 117 0.05 -1.54 13.55
CA LEU A 117 -0.89 -0.74 12.78
C LEU A 117 -2.00 -1.62 12.16
N LEU A 118 -1.62 -2.75 11.55
CA LEU A 118 -2.58 -3.65 10.90
C LEU A 118 -3.49 -4.36 11.92
N ILE A 119 -2.94 -4.83 13.04
CA ILE A 119 -3.73 -5.41 14.14
C ILE A 119 -4.80 -4.42 14.63
N GLN A 120 -4.46 -3.14 14.72
CA GLN A 120 -5.40 -2.12 15.17
C GLN A 120 -6.48 -1.80 14.13
N ARG A 121 -6.13 -1.84 12.84
CA ARG A 121 -6.95 -1.28 11.76
C ARG A 121 -7.81 -2.32 11.05
N LEU A 122 -7.27 -3.51 10.75
CA LEU A 122 -7.98 -4.56 10.00
C LEU A 122 -9.34 -4.95 10.65
N PRO A 123 -9.44 -5.16 11.98
CA PRO A 123 -10.71 -5.52 12.60
C PRO A 123 -11.79 -4.43 12.50
N ARG A 124 -11.40 -3.15 12.42
CA ARG A 124 -12.35 -2.03 12.26
C ARG A 124 -13.05 -2.06 10.90
N HIS A 125 -12.48 -2.79 9.95
CA HIS A 125 -13.04 -3.02 8.62
C HIS A 125 -13.60 -4.45 8.46
N GLY A 126 -13.79 -5.17 9.57
CA GLY A 126 -14.37 -6.50 9.58
C GLY A 126 -13.45 -7.60 9.03
N ILE A 127 -12.14 -7.38 9.06
CA ILE A 127 -11.13 -8.39 8.75
C ILE A 127 -10.68 -9.05 10.05
N ALA A 128 -10.89 -10.36 10.17
CA ALA A 128 -10.44 -11.16 11.32
C ALA A 128 -8.92 -11.36 11.29
N LEU A 129 -8.26 -11.37 12.45
CA LEU A 129 -6.82 -11.58 12.59
C LEU A 129 -6.48 -13.07 12.77
#